data_AF-A0A848LXB4-F1
#
_entry.id   AF-A0A848LXB4-F1
#
_cell.length_a   1.000
_cell.length_b   1.000
_cell.length_c   1.000
_cell.angle_alpha   90.00
_cell.angle_beta   90.00
_cell.angle_gamma   90.00
#
_symmetry.space_group_name_H-M   'P 1'
#
loop_
_entity.id
_entity.type
_entity.pdbx_description
1 polymer ?
#
loop_
_entity_poly.entity_id
_entity_poly.type
_entity_poly.pdbx_seq_one_letter_code
_entity_poly.pdbx_strand_id
1 'polypeptide(L)'
;MGSDVEDAPRCPRCGGPFGEATTVGGSFSVPCLACGYVQMAPICYFPRAESLAYRVTIRWPGASPTPREAALLRQFLPGLANLPIPEVRRRFEGMPEWTSDDLNKDDMRRLRAAAEARGFPVEVVPQGGPAPREPRPDARLSLYSVRFKPAFHEEGFLFLHFGETRDSLTLISRSHSEMVAVPMERGIEFLDEIAALDPLGIPDTPAGGIDGITLECSIAEAQGTRKFTAWSPDPWRHPRQHGFVKALLQLARERVLAPGSVAYLEQVSGYLRGGPRPGPG
;
A
#
# COMPACT_ATOMS: atom_id res chain seq x y z
N MET A 1 -21.48 45.47 11.05
CA MET A 1 -20.20 44.93 11.55
C MET A 1 -20.48 44.25 12.88
N GLY A 2 -20.84 42.96 12.84
CA GLY A 2 -21.00 42.12 14.03
C GLY A 2 -19.72 41.32 14.20
N SER A 3 -19.09 41.45 15.36
CA SER A 3 -17.81 40.82 15.71
C SER A 3 -18.03 39.35 16.06
N ASP A 4 -17.66 38.45 15.15
CA ASP A 4 -17.46 37.02 15.42
C ASP A 4 -16.22 36.87 16.32
N VAL A 5 -16.43 36.92 17.65
CA VAL A 5 -15.41 36.56 18.64
C VAL A 5 -15.71 35.14 19.12
N GLU A 6 -15.04 34.20 18.44
CA GLU A 6 -14.31 33.07 19.02
C GLU A 6 -15.06 32.09 19.94
N ASP A 7 -15.49 30.97 19.36
CA ASP A 7 -15.52 29.65 20.01
C ASP A 7 -14.08 29.15 20.25
N ALA A 8 -13.30 29.87 21.06
CA ALA A 8 -11.98 29.41 21.46
C ALA A 8 -12.13 28.15 22.34
N PRO A 9 -11.45 27.03 21.99
CA PRO A 9 -11.60 25.78 22.73
C PRO A 9 -11.26 25.97 24.20
N ARG A 10 -12.12 25.46 25.09
CA ARG A 10 -11.93 25.49 26.54
C ARG A 10 -11.45 24.15 27.05
N CYS A 11 -10.71 24.17 28.15
CA CYS A 11 -10.26 22.96 28.80
C CYS A 11 -11.48 22.10 29.20
N PRO A 12 -11.58 20.84 28.73
CA PRO A 12 -12.74 19.99 29.03
C PRO A 12 -12.82 19.63 30.53
N ARG A 13 -11.71 19.78 31.27
CA ARG A 13 -11.65 19.47 32.70
C ARG A 13 -12.09 20.63 33.60
N CYS A 14 -11.82 21.87 33.23
CA CYS A 14 -12.03 23.03 34.13
C CYS A 14 -12.64 24.27 33.47
N GLY A 15 -12.91 24.23 32.16
CA GLY A 15 -13.37 25.40 31.39
C GLY A 15 -12.33 26.50 31.19
N GLY A 16 -11.12 26.36 31.75
CA GLY A 16 -10.04 27.33 31.63
C GLY A 16 -9.46 27.43 30.22
N PRO A 17 -8.75 28.53 29.91
CA PRO A 17 -8.12 28.71 28.61
C PRO A 17 -6.92 27.77 28.42
N PHE A 18 -6.66 27.44 27.16
CA PHE A 18 -5.45 26.75 26.74
C PHE A 18 -4.32 27.75 26.46
N GLY A 19 -3.08 27.34 26.73
CA GLY A 19 -1.86 28.10 26.42
C GLY A 19 -1.34 27.82 25.01
N GLU A 20 -0.10 28.24 24.75
CA GLU A 20 0.56 27.96 23.46
C GLU A 20 0.77 26.47 23.23
N ALA A 21 0.54 26.03 21.99
CA ALA A 21 0.78 24.66 21.59
C ALA A 21 2.29 24.40 21.42
N THR A 22 2.79 23.35 22.05
CA THR A 22 4.17 22.87 21.87
C THR A 22 4.19 21.61 21.01
N THR A 23 5.20 21.48 20.16
CA THR A 23 5.40 20.30 19.31
C THR A 23 6.63 19.52 19.78
N VAL A 24 6.43 18.28 20.22
CA VAL A 24 7.52 17.38 20.63
C VAL A 24 7.26 15.97 20.12
N GLY A 25 8.25 15.37 19.47
CA GLY A 25 8.24 13.94 19.10
C GLY A 25 7.09 13.51 18.19
N GLY A 26 6.61 14.38 17.29
CA GLY A 26 5.49 14.06 16.40
C GLY A 26 4.11 14.14 17.06
N SER A 27 3.99 14.84 18.18
CA SER A 27 2.73 15.18 18.83
C SER A 27 2.65 16.68 19.11
N PHE A 28 1.44 17.23 19.05
CA PHE A 28 1.15 18.57 19.55
C PHE A 28 0.53 18.43 20.93
N SER A 29 0.99 19.25 21.87
CA SER A 29 0.49 19.31 23.23
C SER A 29 0.11 20.75 23.56
N VAL A 30 -1.06 20.92 24.17
CA VAL A 30 -1.58 22.23 24.57
C VAL A 30 -1.93 22.17 26.06
N PRO A 31 -1.18 22.86 26.93
CA PRO A 31 -1.46 22.87 28.36
C PRO A 31 -2.59 23.85 28.70
N CYS A 32 -3.48 23.46 29.60
CA CYS A 32 -4.44 24.36 30.21
C CYS A 32 -3.73 25.24 31.24
N LEU A 33 -3.88 26.55 31.12
CA LEU A 33 -3.23 27.53 32.00
C LEU A 33 -3.83 27.55 33.43
N ALA A 34 -5.04 27.00 33.61
CA ALA A 34 -5.74 27.04 34.89
C ALA A 34 -5.50 25.80 35.76
N CYS A 35 -5.47 24.60 35.16
CA CYS A 35 -5.41 23.35 35.93
C CYS A 35 -4.28 22.40 35.53
N GLY A 36 -3.45 22.78 34.55
CA GLY A 36 -2.33 21.97 34.08
C GLY A 36 -2.72 20.72 33.27
N TYR A 37 -4.01 20.53 32.95
CA TYR A 37 -4.45 19.48 32.03
C TYR A 37 -3.83 19.71 30.64
N VAL A 38 -3.19 18.70 30.07
CA VAL A 38 -2.56 18.77 28.76
C VAL A 38 -3.41 18.02 27.75
N GLN A 39 -3.91 18.72 26.74
CA GLN A 39 -4.52 18.08 25.58
C GLN A 39 -3.40 17.71 24.61
N MET A 40 -3.30 16.43 24.28
CA MET A 40 -2.34 15.93 23.32
C MET A 40 -3.08 15.38 22.12
N ALA A 41 -2.59 15.67 20.92
CA ALA A 41 -2.92 14.85 19.77
C ALA A 41 -1.67 14.59 18.92
N PRO A 42 -1.59 13.41 18.30
CA PRO A 42 -0.50 13.12 17.39
C PRO A 42 -0.54 14.10 16.21
N ILE A 43 0.62 14.59 15.80
CA ILE A 43 0.76 15.32 14.55
C ILE A 43 0.63 14.29 13.45
N CYS A 44 -0.57 14.15 12.89
CA CYS A 44 -0.82 13.36 11.68
C CYS A 44 -0.26 14.08 10.43
N TYR A 45 1.00 14.50 10.49
CA TYR A 45 1.78 14.96 9.35
C TYR A 45 2.77 13.87 8.96
N PHE A 46 2.26 12.80 8.34
CA PHE A 46 3.02 12.23 7.23
C PHE A 46 2.73 13.15 6.04
N PRO A 47 3.71 13.94 5.54
CA PRO A 47 3.68 14.27 4.14
C PRO A 47 3.94 12.93 3.45
N ARG A 48 2.88 12.16 3.16
CA ARG A 48 2.96 11.22 2.04
C ARG A 48 3.10 12.17 0.85
N ALA A 49 4.35 12.43 0.44
CA ALA A 49 4.60 12.90 -0.90
C ALA A 49 3.72 12.02 -1.79
N GLU A 50 2.88 12.65 -2.61
CA GLU A 50 2.24 11.99 -3.74
C GLU A 50 3.27 11.02 -4.30
N SER A 51 3.06 9.72 -4.13
CA SER A 51 4.03 8.74 -4.59
C SER A 51 3.82 8.64 -6.09
N LEU A 52 4.19 9.70 -6.79
CA LEU A 52 4.47 9.67 -8.21
C LEU A 52 5.46 8.53 -8.36
N ALA A 53 5.06 7.51 -9.08
CA ALA A 53 6.00 6.57 -9.62
C ALA A 53 6.84 7.33 -10.64
N TYR A 54 8.12 6.99 -10.74
CA TYR A 54 9.01 7.58 -11.73
C TYR A 54 9.53 6.45 -12.60
N ARG A 55 9.42 6.63 -13.90
CA ARG A 55 10.11 5.82 -14.89
C ARG A 55 11.42 6.48 -15.23
N VAL A 56 12.50 5.73 -15.16
CA VAL A 56 13.84 6.17 -15.50
C VAL A 56 14.28 5.46 -16.77
N THR A 57 14.62 6.21 -17.80
CA THR A 57 15.14 5.70 -19.07
C THR A 57 16.61 6.09 -19.19
N ILE A 58 17.47 5.10 -19.35
CA ILE A 58 18.92 5.24 -19.49
C ILE A 58 19.27 4.92 -20.94
N ARG A 59 19.89 5.87 -21.65
CA ARG A 59 20.23 5.73 -23.08
C ARG A 59 21.72 5.48 -23.29
N TRP A 60 22.08 4.92 -24.44
CA TRP A 60 23.47 4.85 -24.91
C TRP A 60 23.55 5.15 -26.43
N PRO A 61 24.72 5.52 -26.96
CA PRO A 61 24.85 6.09 -28.31
C PRO A 61 24.57 5.13 -29.48
N GLY A 62 24.48 3.82 -29.23
CA GLY A 62 24.30 2.80 -30.25
C GLY A 62 23.05 1.95 -30.06
N ALA A 63 22.78 1.07 -31.02
CA ALA A 63 21.67 0.11 -30.93
C ALA A 63 21.88 -0.97 -29.85
N SER A 64 23.05 -1.02 -29.21
CA SER A 64 23.37 -1.97 -28.14
C SER A 64 24.52 -1.41 -27.29
N PRO A 65 24.60 -1.76 -26.00
CA PRO A 65 25.69 -1.30 -25.16
C PRO A 65 27.02 -1.95 -25.57
N THR A 66 28.06 -1.13 -25.58
CA THR A 66 29.45 -1.58 -25.70
C THR A 66 29.83 -2.45 -24.49
N PRO A 67 30.92 -3.26 -24.58
CA PRO A 67 31.41 -4.02 -23.43
C PRO A 67 31.69 -3.17 -22.19
N ARG A 68 32.16 -1.93 -22.40
CA ARG A 68 32.39 -0.96 -21.32
C ARG A 68 31.07 -0.52 -20.67
N GLU A 69 30.07 -0.17 -21.47
CA GLU A 69 28.76 0.25 -20.95
C GLU A 69 28.05 -0.90 -20.24
N ALA A 70 28.10 -2.11 -20.78
CA ALA A 70 27.54 -3.30 -20.13
C ALA A 70 28.21 -3.59 -18.77
N ALA A 71 29.53 -3.39 -18.65
CA ALA A 71 30.22 -3.50 -17.38
C ALA A 71 29.80 -2.42 -16.37
N LEU A 72 29.52 -1.19 -16.84
CA LEU A 72 29.06 -0.09 -15.99
C LEU A 72 27.62 -0.29 -15.53
N LEU A 73 26.71 -0.69 -16.43
CA LEU A 73 25.30 -1.00 -16.13
C LEU A 73 25.19 -2.05 -15.01
N ARG A 74 26.06 -3.07 -15.05
CA ARG A 74 26.14 -4.12 -14.03
C ARG A 74 26.40 -3.62 -12.61
N GLN A 75 27.07 -2.49 -12.45
CA GLN A 75 27.46 -1.98 -11.13
C GLN A 75 26.31 -1.36 -10.35
N PHE A 76 25.24 -0.94 -11.02
CA PHE A 76 24.17 -0.19 -10.38
C PHE A 76 22.76 -0.67 -10.74
N LEU A 77 22.61 -1.55 -11.74
CA LEU A 77 21.35 -2.25 -12.00
C LEU A 77 21.35 -3.60 -11.25
N PRO A 78 20.53 -3.77 -10.20
CA PRO A 78 20.56 -4.96 -9.35
C PRO A 78 20.37 -6.27 -10.10
N GLY A 79 19.47 -6.29 -11.09
CA GLY A 79 19.17 -7.47 -11.91
C GLY A 79 20.28 -7.90 -12.87
N LEU A 80 21.36 -7.12 -12.99
CA LEU A 80 22.49 -7.42 -13.86
C LEU A 80 23.75 -7.80 -13.09
N ALA A 81 23.82 -7.52 -11.77
CA ALA A 81 25.04 -7.56 -10.96
C ALA A 81 25.86 -8.85 -11.11
N ASN A 82 25.18 -9.99 -11.27
CA ASN A 82 25.79 -11.33 -11.35
C ASN A 82 25.92 -11.86 -12.79
N LEU A 83 25.51 -11.10 -13.81
CA LEU A 83 25.57 -11.54 -15.19
C LEU A 83 26.98 -11.30 -15.79
N PRO A 84 27.49 -12.24 -16.62
CA PRO A 84 28.65 -12.01 -17.46
C PRO A 84 28.41 -10.86 -18.44
N ILE A 85 29.45 -10.06 -18.73
CA ILE A 85 29.36 -8.90 -19.65
C ILE A 85 28.76 -9.29 -21.02
N PRO A 86 29.15 -10.43 -21.66
CA PRO A 86 28.54 -10.85 -22.93
C PRO A 86 27.02 -11.08 -22.83
N GLU A 87 26.55 -11.58 -21.69
CA GLU A 87 25.13 -11.85 -21.45
C GLU A 87 24.34 -10.56 -21.23
N VAL A 88 24.93 -9.59 -20.52
CA VAL A 88 24.34 -8.25 -20.39
C VAL A 88 24.20 -7.57 -21.75
N ARG A 89 25.21 -7.70 -22.63
CA ARG A 89 25.15 -7.15 -23.99
C ARG A 89 24.08 -7.82 -24.83
N ARG A 90 23.99 -9.15 -24.78
CA ARG A 90 22.96 -9.92 -25.49
C ARG A 90 21.55 -9.52 -25.03
N ARG A 91 21.37 -9.29 -23.73
CA ARG A 91 20.07 -8.87 -23.15
C ARG A 91 19.58 -7.52 -23.67
N PHE A 92 20.50 -6.64 -24.06
CA PHE A 92 20.19 -5.31 -24.61
C PHE A 92 20.56 -5.18 -26.09
N GLU A 93 20.69 -6.31 -26.79
CA GLU A 93 20.96 -6.31 -28.22
C GLU A 93 19.76 -5.73 -28.98
N GLY A 94 20.02 -4.77 -29.87
CA GLY A 94 18.99 -4.01 -30.58
C GLY A 94 18.22 -2.98 -29.73
N MET A 95 18.55 -2.81 -28.44
CA MET A 95 17.94 -1.81 -27.57
C MET A 95 18.86 -0.58 -27.45
N PRO A 96 18.40 0.63 -27.82
CA PRO A 96 19.18 1.86 -27.63
C PRO A 96 19.08 2.43 -26.19
N GLU A 97 18.18 1.86 -25.39
CA GLU A 97 17.89 2.33 -24.05
C GLU A 97 17.36 1.21 -23.15
N TRP A 98 17.51 1.41 -21.85
CA TRP A 98 16.88 0.61 -20.81
C TRP A 98 15.93 1.49 -20.03
N THR A 99 14.74 0.97 -19.73
CA THR A 99 13.71 1.69 -19.00
C THR A 99 13.34 0.91 -17.75
N SER A 100 13.30 1.58 -16.61
CA SER A 100 12.91 0.99 -15.33
C SER A 100 11.40 0.77 -15.26
N ASP A 101 11.01 -0.14 -14.37
CA ASP A 101 9.65 -0.15 -13.82
C ASP A 101 9.41 1.10 -12.95
N ASP A 102 8.23 1.20 -12.37
CA ASP A 102 7.81 2.30 -11.51
C ASP A 102 8.67 2.39 -10.24
N LEU A 103 9.49 3.44 -10.14
CA LEU A 103 10.34 3.69 -8.98
C LEU A 103 9.69 4.73 -8.05
N ASN A 104 9.89 4.58 -6.74
CA ASN A 104 9.64 5.69 -5.84
C ASN A 104 10.69 6.81 -6.06
N LYS A 105 10.43 8.00 -5.49
CA LYS A 105 11.28 9.18 -5.68
C LYS A 105 12.74 8.97 -5.24
N ASP A 106 12.97 8.23 -4.17
CA ASP A 106 14.31 8.03 -3.62
C ASP A 106 15.11 7.02 -4.45
N ASP A 107 14.47 5.93 -4.87
CA ASP A 107 15.09 4.93 -5.76
C ASP A 107 15.36 5.53 -7.14
N MET A 108 14.44 6.35 -7.67
CA MET A 108 14.67 7.14 -8.89
C MET A 108 15.90 8.02 -8.74
N ARG A 109 16.01 8.80 -7.64
CA ARG A 109 17.15 9.71 -7.41
C ARG A 109 18.47 8.94 -7.32
N ARG A 110 18.48 7.82 -6.59
CA ARG A 110 19.66 6.95 -6.45
C ARG A 110 20.09 6.39 -7.80
N LEU A 111 19.13 5.86 -8.56
CA LEU A 111 19.39 5.26 -9.86
C LEU A 111 19.87 6.29 -10.88
N ARG A 112 19.21 7.45 -10.94
CA ARG A 112 19.60 8.57 -11.79
C ARG A 112 21.02 9.02 -11.47
N ALA A 113 21.34 9.29 -10.21
CA ALA A 113 22.66 9.72 -9.80
C ALA A 113 23.73 8.67 -10.12
N ALA A 114 23.43 7.38 -9.94
CA ALA A 114 24.36 6.30 -10.25
C ALA A 114 24.64 6.17 -11.75
N ALA A 115 23.63 6.37 -12.61
CA ALA A 115 23.74 6.33 -14.06
C ALA A 115 24.46 7.56 -14.61
N GLU A 116 24.09 8.76 -14.16
CA GLU A 116 24.72 10.03 -14.54
C GLU A 116 26.21 10.06 -14.13
N ALA A 117 26.55 9.58 -12.93
CA ALA A 117 27.94 9.48 -12.47
C ALA A 117 28.81 8.54 -13.33
N ARG A 118 28.19 7.68 -14.14
CA ARG A 118 28.86 6.75 -15.07
C ARG A 118 28.79 7.23 -16.52
N GLY A 119 28.29 8.44 -16.76
CA GLY A 119 28.25 9.09 -18.06
C GLY A 119 27.07 8.69 -18.95
N PHE A 120 26.05 8.04 -18.40
CA PHE A 120 24.84 7.73 -19.17
C PHE A 120 23.88 8.91 -19.20
N PRO A 121 23.30 9.25 -20.37
CA PRO A 121 22.12 10.11 -20.45
C PRO A 121 20.91 9.45 -19.78
N VAL A 122 20.21 10.21 -18.93
CA VAL A 122 19.04 9.73 -18.19
C VAL A 122 17.85 10.65 -18.41
N GLU A 123 16.71 10.06 -18.75
CA GLU A 123 15.40 10.71 -18.79
C GLU A 123 14.56 10.19 -17.62
N VAL A 124 13.84 11.10 -16.93
CA VAL A 124 12.94 10.72 -15.84
C VAL A 124 11.56 11.26 -16.14
N VAL A 125 10.59 10.35 -16.24
CA VAL A 125 9.19 10.68 -16.48
C VAL A 125 8.37 10.27 -15.27
N PRO A 126 7.63 11.18 -14.62
CA PRO A 126 6.65 10.78 -13.60
C PRO A 126 5.54 9.95 -14.28
N GLN A 127 5.34 8.72 -13.80
CA GLN A 127 4.25 7.84 -14.17
C GLN A 127 3.13 7.96 -13.13
N GLY A 128 1.91 8.21 -13.60
CA GLY A 128 0.70 8.21 -12.79
C GLY A 128 0.20 9.59 -12.36
N GLY A 129 -1.11 9.79 -12.53
CA GLY A 129 -1.90 10.66 -11.65
C GLY A 129 -1.88 10.13 -10.21
N PRO A 130 -2.54 10.80 -9.26
CA PRO A 130 -2.40 10.53 -7.83
C PRO A 130 -2.54 9.04 -7.54
N ALA A 131 -1.55 8.46 -6.84
CA ALA A 131 -1.67 7.11 -6.29
C ALA A 131 -3.02 6.99 -5.57
N PRO A 132 -3.70 5.83 -5.66
CA PRO A 132 -4.89 5.54 -4.89
C PRO A 132 -4.70 6.01 -3.44
N ARG A 133 -5.43 7.05 -3.04
CA ARG A 133 -5.43 7.49 -1.66
C ARG A 133 -6.05 6.35 -0.86
N GLU A 134 -5.23 5.62 -0.12
CA GLU A 134 -5.69 4.94 1.10
C GLU A 134 -6.40 6.02 1.93
N PRO A 135 -7.72 5.90 2.19
CA PRO A 135 -8.35 6.77 3.17
C PRO A 135 -7.63 6.56 4.50
N ARG A 136 -7.25 7.66 5.13
CA ARG A 136 -6.73 7.61 6.49
C ARG A 136 -7.87 7.11 7.38
N PRO A 137 -7.66 6.07 8.20
CA PRO A 137 -8.65 5.72 9.20
C PRO A 137 -8.81 6.90 10.15
N ASP A 138 -10.05 7.29 10.40
CA ASP A 138 -10.38 8.05 11.59
C ASP A 138 -10.14 7.11 12.78
N ALA A 139 -9.54 7.61 13.87
CA ALA A 139 -9.05 6.79 14.99
C ALA A 139 -10.17 6.10 15.81
N ARG A 140 -11.42 6.19 15.34
CA ARG A 140 -12.63 5.62 15.94
C ARG A 140 -13.28 4.53 15.10
N LEU A 141 -12.69 4.17 13.95
CA LEU A 141 -13.35 3.37 12.91
C LEU A 141 -12.64 2.04 12.69
N SER A 142 -13.42 0.99 12.38
CA SER A 142 -12.89 -0.31 12.01
C SER A 142 -12.54 -0.36 10.52
N LEU A 143 -11.28 -0.64 10.22
CA LEU A 143 -10.74 -0.76 8.88
C LEU A 143 -10.13 -2.14 8.67
N TYR A 144 -10.57 -2.81 7.62
CA TYR A 144 -10.04 -4.11 7.19
C TYR A 144 -9.51 -3.97 5.78
N SER A 145 -8.25 -4.30 5.53
CA SER A 145 -7.65 -4.16 4.20
C SER A 145 -6.72 -5.29 3.80
N VAL A 146 -6.68 -5.52 2.49
CA VAL A 146 -5.73 -6.40 1.81
C VAL A 146 -5.11 -5.58 0.68
N ARG A 147 -3.79 -5.41 0.75
CA ARG A 147 -2.98 -4.87 -0.34
C ARG A 147 -2.35 -6.02 -1.12
N PHE A 148 -2.53 -5.97 -2.43
CA PHE A 148 -1.94 -6.88 -3.40
C PHE A 148 -0.62 -6.25 -3.90
N LYS A 149 0.52 -6.75 -3.40
CA LYS A 149 1.87 -6.30 -3.78
C LYS A 149 2.43 -7.12 -4.95
N PRO A 150 3.41 -6.60 -5.72
CA PRO A 150 3.55 -6.90 -7.13
C PRO A 150 4.12 -8.29 -7.38
N ALA A 151 3.21 -9.23 -7.55
CA ALA A 151 3.36 -10.39 -8.44
C ALA A 151 2.23 -10.45 -9.49
N PHE A 152 1.37 -9.43 -9.49
CA PHE A 152 0.35 -9.18 -10.50
C PHE A 152 0.90 -8.16 -11.51
N HIS A 153 0.46 -8.22 -12.76
CA HIS A 153 0.69 -7.14 -13.75
C HIS A 153 0.11 -5.78 -13.29
N GLU A 154 -0.65 -5.78 -12.20
CA GLU A 154 -1.35 -4.64 -11.65
C GLU A 154 -1.40 -4.70 -10.10
N GLU A 155 -0.80 -3.71 -9.44
CA GLU A 155 -0.96 -3.54 -7.99
C GLU A 155 -2.39 -3.07 -7.65
N GLY A 156 -2.90 -3.51 -6.50
CA GLY A 156 -4.19 -3.06 -6.03
C GLY A 156 -4.39 -3.20 -4.53
N PHE A 157 -5.51 -2.65 -4.09
CA PHE A 157 -5.91 -2.50 -2.71
C PHE A 157 -7.41 -2.77 -2.63
N LEU A 158 -7.76 -3.63 -1.69
CA LEU A 158 -9.12 -3.79 -1.26
C LEU A 158 -9.18 -3.34 0.19
N PHE A 159 -10.06 -2.39 0.51
CA PHE A 159 -10.32 -2.05 1.90
C PHE A 159 -11.80 -1.88 2.15
N LEU A 160 -12.21 -2.33 3.32
CA LEU A 160 -13.53 -2.19 3.89
C LEU A 160 -13.43 -1.25 5.07
N HIS A 161 -14.30 -0.25 5.05
CA HIS A 161 -14.38 0.80 6.04
C HIS A 161 -15.76 0.79 6.68
N PHE A 162 -15.81 0.61 8.00
CA PHE A 162 -17.01 0.77 8.80
C PHE A 162 -17.00 2.17 9.40
N GLY A 163 -17.90 3.03 8.92
CA GLY A 163 -17.94 4.45 9.25
C GLY A 163 -19.15 4.82 10.10
N GLU A 164 -19.06 5.89 10.89
CA GLU A 164 -20.21 6.40 11.68
C GLU A 164 -21.45 6.73 10.83
N THR A 165 -21.25 7.07 9.55
CA THR A 165 -22.32 7.49 8.63
C THR A 165 -22.61 6.48 7.52
N ARG A 166 -21.62 5.67 7.13
CA ARG A 166 -21.77 4.67 6.06
C ARG A 166 -20.63 3.67 6.07
N ASP A 167 -20.99 2.43 5.77
CA ASP A 167 -20.05 1.35 5.49
C ASP A 167 -19.76 1.31 4.00
N SER A 168 -18.49 1.16 3.65
CA SER A 168 -18.06 1.19 2.26
C SER A 168 -16.92 0.23 2.00
N LEU A 169 -17.01 -0.47 0.87
CA LEU A 169 -15.94 -1.26 0.31
C LEU A 169 -15.35 -0.49 -0.86
N THR A 170 -14.04 -0.36 -0.89
CA THR A 170 -13.34 0.29 -1.98
C THR A 170 -12.31 -0.65 -2.56
N LEU A 171 -12.40 -0.84 -3.87
CA LEU A 171 -11.40 -1.51 -4.68
C LEU A 171 -10.64 -0.45 -5.45
N ILE A 172 -9.31 -0.46 -5.34
CA ILE A 172 -8.46 0.38 -6.17
C ILE A 172 -7.32 -0.45 -6.73
N SER A 173 -7.18 -0.45 -8.05
CA SER A 173 -6.05 -0.98 -8.78
C SER A 173 -5.37 0.15 -9.57
N ARG A 174 -4.34 -0.16 -10.37
CA ARG A 174 -3.72 0.86 -11.23
C ARG A 174 -4.66 1.37 -12.33
N SER A 175 -5.61 0.55 -12.75
CA SER A 175 -6.49 0.80 -13.90
C SER A 175 -7.95 1.05 -13.50
N HIS A 176 -8.33 0.71 -12.27
CA HIS A 176 -9.72 0.76 -11.81
C HIS A 176 -9.81 1.34 -10.40
N SER A 177 -10.87 2.10 -10.15
CA SER A 177 -11.23 2.56 -8.80
C SER A 177 -12.73 2.51 -8.67
N GLU A 178 -13.22 1.78 -7.68
CA GLU A 178 -14.64 1.66 -7.40
C GLU A 178 -14.89 1.67 -5.90
N MET A 179 -15.83 2.49 -5.46
CA MET A 179 -16.31 2.56 -4.08
C MET A 179 -17.78 2.21 -4.07
N VAL A 180 -18.14 1.21 -3.27
CA VAL A 180 -19.51 0.69 -3.17
C VAL A 180 -19.95 0.71 -1.72
N ALA A 181 -21.23 1.06 -1.52
CA ALA A 181 -21.82 0.99 -0.19
C ALA A 181 -21.98 -0.47 0.25
N VAL A 182 -21.73 -0.74 1.52
CA VAL A 182 -21.98 -2.04 2.14
C VAL A 182 -23.27 -1.94 2.94
N PRO A 183 -24.30 -2.75 2.64
CA PRO A 183 -25.52 -2.80 3.43
C PRO A 183 -25.18 -3.21 4.86
N MET A 184 -25.80 -2.55 5.84
CA MET A 184 -25.54 -2.78 7.27
C MET A 184 -25.63 -4.26 7.66
N GLU A 185 -26.65 -4.98 7.18
CA GLU A 185 -26.85 -6.41 7.45
C GLU A 185 -25.65 -7.25 7.00
N ARG A 186 -25.17 -7.05 5.77
CA ARG A 186 -24.00 -7.75 5.24
C ARG A 186 -22.70 -7.31 5.93
N GLY A 187 -22.61 -6.04 6.32
CA GLY A 187 -21.50 -5.52 7.12
C GLY A 187 -21.36 -6.24 8.46
N ILE A 188 -22.48 -6.48 9.14
CA ILE A 188 -22.52 -7.25 10.41
C ILE A 188 -22.08 -8.69 10.18
N GLU A 189 -22.61 -9.37 9.16
CA GLU A 189 -22.18 -10.74 8.83
C GLU A 189 -20.68 -10.83 8.55
N PHE A 190 -20.12 -9.86 7.82
CA PHE A 190 -18.68 -9.78 7.61
C PHE A 190 -17.91 -9.65 8.94
N LEU A 191 -18.38 -8.81 9.87
CA LEU A 191 -17.73 -8.64 11.17
C LEU A 191 -17.78 -9.93 11.99
N ASP A 192 -18.88 -10.67 11.94
CA ASP A 192 -19.01 -11.99 12.58
C ASP A 192 -18.04 -13.01 11.96
N GLU A 193 -17.94 -13.05 10.63
CA GLU A 193 -16.97 -13.89 9.90
C GLU A 193 -15.54 -13.59 10.34
N ILE A 194 -15.17 -12.31 10.48
CA ILE A 194 -13.83 -11.90 10.90
C ILE A 194 -13.58 -12.18 12.37
N ALA A 195 -14.54 -11.92 13.25
CA ALA A 195 -14.42 -12.19 14.69
C ALA A 195 -14.18 -13.68 14.97
N ALA A 196 -14.85 -14.56 14.22
CA ALA A 196 -14.66 -16.02 14.31
C ALA A 196 -13.23 -16.48 13.98
N LEU A 197 -12.44 -15.66 13.28
CA LEU A 197 -11.05 -15.96 12.91
C LEU A 197 -10.03 -15.56 13.97
N ASP A 198 -10.44 -14.85 15.04
CA ASP A 198 -9.53 -14.24 16.01
C ASP A 198 -8.46 -13.38 15.31
N PRO A 199 -8.87 -12.22 14.74
CA PRO A 199 -8.08 -11.46 13.78
C PRO A 199 -6.83 -10.81 14.40
N LEU A 200 -6.88 -10.50 15.71
CA LEU A 200 -5.74 -9.98 16.46
C LEU A 200 -4.70 -11.07 16.77
N GLY A 201 -5.14 -12.33 16.90
CA GLY A 201 -4.29 -13.50 17.12
C GLY A 201 -3.69 -14.11 15.85
N ILE A 202 -3.92 -13.54 14.66
CA ILE A 202 -3.36 -14.04 13.40
C ILE A 202 -1.83 -13.90 13.44
N PRO A 203 -1.03 -14.98 13.29
CA PRO A 203 0.43 -14.88 13.26
C PRO A 203 0.94 -14.38 11.90
N ASP A 204 2.12 -13.76 11.89
CA ASP A 204 2.80 -13.40 10.65
C ASP A 204 3.20 -14.65 9.87
N THR A 205 2.94 -14.65 8.56
CA THR A 205 3.43 -15.69 7.66
C THR A 205 4.75 -15.20 7.07
N PRO A 206 5.78 -16.05 6.93
CA PRO A 206 7.04 -15.68 6.27
C PRO A 206 6.79 -15.00 4.93
N ALA A 207 7.52 -13.92 4.66
CA ALA A 207 7.43 -13.21 3.38
C ALA A 207 7.97 -14.11 2.25
N GLY A 208 7.18 -14.25 1.17
CA GLY A 208 7.55 -15.02 -0.01
C GLY A 208 6.93 -16.41 -0.06
N GLY A 209 5.93 -16.58 -0.93
CA GLY A 209 5.45 -17.88 -1.38
C GLY A 209 6.08 -18.32 -2.70
N ILE A 210 5.80 -19.55 -3.13
CA ILE A 210 6.38 -20.22 -4.31
C ILE A 210 6.21 -19.39 -5.61
N ASP A 211 5.19 -18.54 -5.68
CA ASP A 211 4.82 -17.76 -6.86
C ASP A 211 5.11 -16.24 -6.73
N GLY A 212 5.82 -15.81 -5.68
CA GLY A 212 6.17 -14.40 -5.47
C GLY A 212 5.03 -13.47 -5.00
N ILE A 213 3.79 -13.97 -4.91
CA ILE A 213 2.63 -13.17 -4.46
C ILE A 213 2.67 -12.96 -2.94
N THR A 214 2.69 -11.70 -2.50
CA THR A 214 2.55 -11.34 -1.08
C THR A 214 1.35 -10.42 -0.90
N LEU A 215 0.46 -10.79 0.03
CA LEU A 215 -0.65 -9.98 0.48
C LEU A 215 -0.26 -9.31 1.81
N GLU A 216 -0.39 -7.99 1.86
CA GLU A 216 -0.26 -7.26 3.12
C GLU A 216 -1.66 -6.97 3.66
N CYS A 217 -1.97 -7.59 4.80
CA CYS A 217 -3.24 -7.45 5.46
C CYS A 217 -3.12 -6.47 6.62
N SER A 218 -4.12 -5.61 6.79
CA SER A 218 -4.20 -4.70 7.93
C SER A 218 -5.60 -4.74 8.52
N ILE A 219 -5.64 -4.77 9.84
CA ILE A 219 -6.83 -4.61 10.66
C ILE A 219 -6.54 -3.41 11.57
N ALA A 220 -7.40 -2.41 11.55
CA ALA A 220 -7.38 -1.33 12.53
C ALA A 220 -8.75 -1.29 13.20
N GLU A 221 -8.77 -1.45 14.51
CA GLU A 221 -9.96 -1.39 15.34
C GLU A 221 -9.68 -0.46 16.54
N ALA A 222 -10.71 -0.12 17.31
CA ALA A 222 -10.56 0.73 18.50
C ALA A 222 -9.52 0.20 19.51
N GLN A 223 -9.28 -1.11 19.53
CA GLN A 223 -8.35 -1.78 20.45
C GLN A 223 -6.90 -1.79 19.94
N GLY A 224 -6.65 -1.45 18.67
CA GLY A 224 -5.31 -1.40 18.10
C GLY A 224 -5.25 -1.70 16.61
N THR A 225 -4.03 -1.75 16.08
CA THR A 225 -3.77 -2.10 14.67
C THR A 225 -2.94 -3.38 14.60
N ARG A 226 -3.41 -4.35 13.80
CA ARG A 226 -2.68 -5.58 13.47
C ARG A 226 -2.35 -5.59 11.98
N LYS A 227 -1.10 -5.83 11.63
CA LYS A 227 -0.64 -5.96 10.25
C LYS A 227 0.07 -7.28 10.05
N PHE A 228 -0.39 -8.11 9.14
CA PHE A 228 0.24 -9.40 8.86
C PHE A 228 0.39 -9.62 7.37
N THR A 229 1.35 -10.46 7.00
CA THR A 229 1.51 -10.94 5.63
C THR A 229 0.81 -12.27 5.46
N ALA A 230 0.09 -12.40 4.34
CA ALA A 230 -0.46 -13.67 3.87
C ALA A 230 0.09 -13.96 2.47
N TRP A 231 0.44 -15.21 2.22
CA TRP A 231 0.60 -15.77 0.87
C TRP A 231 -0.61 -16.64 0.61
N SER A 232 -1.12 -16.73 -0.64
CA SER A 232 -2.24 -17.59 -1.11
C SER A 232 -2.60 -18.68 -0.09
N PRO A 233 -3.38 -18.33 0.94
CA PRO A 233 -3.20 -19.00 2.22
C PRO A 233 -3.75 -20.40 2.07
N ASP A 234 -2.87 -21.39 2.16
CA ASP A 234 -3.27 -22.78 2.20
C ASP A 234 -4.29 -22.91 3.34
N PRO A 235 -5.57 -23.22 3.03
CA PRO A 235 -6.61 -23.25 4.04
C PRO A 235 -6.32 -24.28 5.14
N TRP A 236 -5.42 -25.24 4.89
CA TRP A 236 -5.02 -26.26 5.86
C TRP A 236 -3.87 -25.80 6.77
N ARG A 237 -2.92 -25.01 6.26
CA ARG A 237 -1.75 -24.55 7.03
C ARG A 237 -1.97 -23.21 7.71
N HIS A 238 -2.72 -22.32 7.06
CA HIS A 238 -2.96 -20.94 7.48
C HIS A 238 -4.46 -20.59 7.41
N PRO A 239 -5.34 -21.33 8.11
CA PRO A 239 -6.78 -21.20 7.99
C PRO A 239 -7.30 -19.80 8.34
N ARG A 240 -6.68 -19.13 9.32
CA ARG A 240 -7.09 -17.79 9.76
C ARG A 240 -6.74 -16.71 8.74
N GLN A 241 -5.51 -16.74 8.20
CA GLN A 241 -5.09 -15.86 7.11
C GLN A 241 -5.96 -16.09 5.86
N HIS A 242 -6.30 -17.35 5.56
CA HIS A 242 -7.21 -17.70 4.47
C HIS A 242 -8.61 -17.16 4.66
N GLY A 243 -9.19 -17.39 5.83
CA GLY A 243 -10.51 -16.87 6.17
C GLY A 243 -10.57 -15.35 5.97
N PHE A 244 -9.55 -14.62 6.44
CA PHE A 244 -9.51 -13.17 6.36
C PHE A 244 -9.52 -12.66 4.90
N VAL A 245 -8.58 -13.16 4.09
CA VAL A 245 -8.46 -12.76 2.68
C VAL A 245 -9.72 -13.15 1.89
N LYS A 246 -10.26 -14.34 2.17
CA LYS A 246 -11.47 -14.85 1.51
C LYS A 246 -12.70 -14.03 1.87
N ALA A 247 -12.92 -13.69 3.14
CA ALA A 247 -14.06 -12.89 3.58
C ALA A 247 -14.10 -11.52 2.88
N LEU A 248 -12.95 -10.82 2.85
CA LEU A 248 -12.85 -9.52 2.17
C LEU A 248 -13.10 -9.63 0.66
N LEU A 249 -12.51 -10.63 -0.01
CA LEU A 249 -12.71 -10.81 -1.45
C LEU A 249 -14.12 -11.25 -1.82
N GLN A 250 -14.74 -12.09 -0.99
CA GLN A 250 -16.13 -12.50 -1.18
C GLN A 250 -17.06 -11.27 -1.11
N LEU A 251 -16.89 -10.44 -0.08
CA LEU A 251 -17.63 -9.19 0.03
C LEU A 251 -17.36 -8.26 -1.16
N ALA A 252 -16.12 -8.16 -1.63
CA ALA A 252 -15.80 -7.35 -2.81
C ALA A 252 -16.57 -7.83 -4.04
N ARG A 253 -16.55 -9.14 -4.31
CA ARG A 253 -17.23 -9.75 -5.47
C ARG A 253 -18.75 -9.59 -5.44
N GLU A 254 -19.35 -9.58 -4.24
CA GLU A 254 -20.79 -9.36 -4.06
C GLU A 254 -21.20 -7.92 -4.33
N ARG A 255 -20.27 -6.96 -4.22
CA ARG A 255 -20.60 -5.53 -4.18
C ARG A 255 -20.10 -4.74 -5.38
N VAL A 256 -18.97 -5.10 -5.99
CA VAL A 256 -18.47 -4.38 -7.17
C VAL A 256 -19.32 -4.67 -8.40
N LEU A 257 -19.55 -3.64 -9.23
CA LEU A 257 -20.39 -3.72 -10.42
C LEU A 257 -19.62 -3.32 -11.68
N ALA A 258 -18.55 -2.53 -11.56
CA ALA A 258 -17.80 -2.08 -12.73
C ALA A 258 -17.11 -3.28 -13.41
N PRO A 259 -17.25 -3.45 -14.75
CA PRO A 259 -16.68 -4.61 -15.45
C PRO A 259 -15.18 -4.81 -15.23
N GLY A 260 -14.40 -3.71 -15.15
CA GLY A 260 -12.97 -3.77 -14.86
C GLY A 260 -12.64 -4.24 -13.45
N SER A 261 -13.40 -3.78 -12.45
CA SER A 261 -13.29 -4.25 -11.07
C SER A 261 -13.63 -5.73 -10.92
N VAL A 262 -14.68 -6.19 -11.61
CA VAL A 262 -15.08 -7.61 -11.62
C VAL A 262 -13.98 -8.46 -12.22
N ALA A 263 -13.46 -8.09 -13.40
CA ALA A 263 -12.36 -8.81 -14.06
C ALA A 263 -11.10 -8.86 -13.19
N TYR A 264 -10.75 -7.75 -12.53
CA TYR A 264 -9.62 -7.70 -11.59
C TYR A 264 -9.81 -8.67 -10.41
N LEU A 265 -10.99 -8.67 -9.77
CA LEU A 265 -11.28 -9.58 -8.66
C LEU A 265 -11.33 -11.05 -9.08
N GLU A 266 -11.77 -11.35 -10.30
CA GLU A 266 -11.72 -12.71 -10.87
C GLU A 266 -10.29 -13.18 -11.06
N GLN A 267 -9.41 -12.32 -11.59
CA GLN A 267 -7.98 -12.61 -11.72
C GLN A 267 -7.38 -12.91 -10.34
N VAL A 268 -7.57 -12.04 -9.35
CA VAL A 268 -7.10 -12.25 -7.97
C VAL A 268 -7.64 -13.56 -7.38
N SER A 269 -8.93 -13.85 -7.58
CA SER A 269 -9.57 -15.07 -7.08
C SER A 269 -9.01 -16.36 -7.70
N GLY A 270 -8.63 -16.32 -8.98
CA GLY A 270 -8.03 -17.46 -9.68
C GLY A 270 -6.74 -17.94 -9.01
N TYR A 271 -5.89 -17.01 -8.59
CA TYR A 271 -4.62 -17.31 -7.91
C TYR A 271 -4.82 -17.89 -6.51
N LEU A 272 -5.86 -17.47 -5.80
CA LEU A 272 -6.16 -18.00 -4.45
C LEU A 272 -6.74 -19.42 -4.48
N ARG A 273 -7.34 -19.82 -5.61
CA ARG A 273 -7.85 -21.18 -5.82
C ARG A 273 -6.79 -22.14 -6.38
N GLY A 274 -5.69 -21.62 -6.91
CA GLY A 274 -4.65 -22.37 -7.63
C GLY A 274 -3.59 -23.07 -6.77
N GLY A 275 -3.72 -23.08 -5.44
CA GLY A 275 -2.80 -23.82 -4.58
C GLY A 275 -2.80 -25.32 -4.89
N PRO A 276 -1.65 -26.02 -4.76
CA PRO A 276 -1.57 -27.44 -5.12
C PRO A 276 -2.58 -28.24 -4.30
N ARG A 277 -3.43 -29.03 -4.98
CA ARG A 277 -4.19 -30.09 -4.32
C ARG A 277 -3.20 -31.01 -3.61
N PRO A 278 -3.42 -31.40 -2.34
CA PRO A 278 -2.68 -32.52 -1.80
C PRO A 278 -2.98 -33.72 -2.70
N GLY A 279 -1.93 -34.30 -3.29
CA GLY A 279 -2.04 -35.61 -3.92
C GLY A 279 -2.53 -36.63 -2.88
N PRO A 280 -3.23 -37.69 -3.30
CA PRO A 280 -3.66 -38.72 -2.37
C PRO A 280 -2.42 -39.32 -1.71
N GLY A 281 -2.33 -39.14 -0.39
CA GLY A 281 -1.42 -39.90 0.48
C GLY A 281 -2.03 -41.24 0.84
#